data_AF-A0A835G635-F1
#
_entry.id   AF-A0A835G635-F1
#
_cell.length_a   1.000
_cell.length_b   1.000
_cell.length_c   1.000
_cell.angle_alpha   90.00
_cell.angle_beta   90.00
_cell.angle_gamma   90.00
#
_symmetry.space_group_name_H-M   'P 1'
#
loop_
_entity.id
_entity.type
_entity.pdbx_description
1 polymer ?
#
loop_
_entity_poly.entity_id
_entity_poly.type
_entity_poly.pdbx_seq_one_letter_code
_entity_poly.pdbx_strand_id
1 'polypeptide(L)'
;MDVALALSEIYSGIYSSKTALSTVHSLRAEGYTGAQIPAAAQNTLFLVHTQEEKALLIDQGYGAGEGSRTLTIHEAQGLTYDSVIIINTKSRKLAIHNSIPHAVVAVSRHTSSCVYYSDDADDATGRFVRKAMAATTKMVIDYNLKAAIQHRDETVMGELLQLASSLVGGGSGGS
;
A
#
# COMPACT_ATOMS: atom_id res chain seq x y z
N MET A 1 -0.36 7.27 3.53
CA MET A 1 0.78 7.98 4.14
C MET A 1 1.79 6.97 4.69
N ASP A 2 1.30 5.92 5.33
CA ASP A 2 2.02 4.71 5.74
C ASP A 2 2.96 4.12 4.69
N VAL A 3 2.66 4.22 3.39
CA VAL A 3 3.59 3.83 2.30
C VAL A 3 4.93 4.55 2.41
N ALA A 4 4.94 5.87 2.66
CA ALA A 4 6.18 6.63 2.80
C ALA A 4 6.99 6.15 4.01
N LEU A 5 6.32 5.86 5.13
CA LEU A 5 6.93 5.28 6.32
C LEU A 5 7.48 3.88 6.02
N ALA A 6 6.75 3.02 5.30
CA ALA A 6 7.21 1.68 4.96
C ALA A 6 8.48 1.74 4.10
N LEU A 7 8.49 2.61 3.10
CA LEU A 7 9.60 2.79 2.16
C LEU A 7 10.79 3.58 2.75
N SER A 8 10.66 4.12 3.96
CA SER A 8 11.73 4.87 4.65
C SER A 8 13.03 4.10 4.90
N GLU A 9 12.99 2.76 4.81
CA GLU A 9 14.18 1.91 4.87
C GLU A 9 15.05 1.99 3.62
N ILE A 10 14.46 2.38 2.49
CA ILE A 10 15.12 2.41 1.19
C ILE A 10 15.41 3.86 0.77
N TYR A 11 14.49 4.77 1.08
CA TYR A 11 14.57 6.17 0.67
C TYR A 11 14.45 7.09 1.88
N SER A 12 15.28 8.13 1.92
CA SER A 12 15.17 9.22 2.87
C SER A 12 14.32 10.36 2.30
N GLY A 13 13.64 11.11 3.16
CA GLY A 13 12.94 12.34 2.79
C GLY A 13 11.64 12.17 2.00
N ILE A 14 11.16 10.95 1.78
CA ILE A 14 9.86 10.74 1.11
C ILE A 14 8.71 10.96 2.09
N TYR A 15 7.64 11.58 1.62
CA TYR A 15 6.40 11.78 2.35
C TYR A 15 5.22 11.82 1.38
N SER A 16 4.01 11.71 1.92
CA SER A 16 2.78 11.79 1.15
C SER A 16 2.30 13.24 1.09
N SER A 17 1.87 13.67 -0.08
CA SER A 17 1.09 14.91 -0.26
C SER A 17 -0.39 14.72 0.13
N LYS A 18 -0.86 13.48 0.34
CA LYS A 18 -2.20 13.22 0.87
C LYS A 18 -2.18 13.26 2.39
N THR A 19 -2.92 14.19 2.96
CA THR A 19 -2.94 14.51 4.40
C THR A 19 -4.29 14.19 5.07
N ALA A 20 -5.21 13.54 4.35
CA ALA A 20 -6.50 13.14 4.90
C ALA A 20 -6.36 11.93 5.84
N LEU A 21 -7.14 11.90 6.92
CA LEU A 21 -7.17 10.80 7.89
C LEU A 21 -7.43 9.43 7.22
N SER A 22 -8.30 9.39 6.22
CA SER A 22 -8.63 8.19 5.44
C SER A 22 -7.45 7.61 4.66
N THR A 23 -6.39 8.41 4.45
CA THR A 23 -5.20 8.02 3.70
C THR A 23 -4.01 7.73 4.60
N VAL A 24 -4.15 7.81 5.94
CA VAL A 24 -3.04 7.53 6.86
C VAL A 24 -2.58 6.08 6.68
N HIS A 25 -3.51 5.13 6.80
CA HIS A 25 -3.30 3.70 6.65
C HIS A 25 -3.99 3.20 5.39
N SER A 26 -3.20 2.73 4.44
CA SER A 26 -3.64 2.26 3.13
C SER A 26 -3.18 0.84 2.82
N LEU A 27 -2.11 0.36 3.47
CA LEU A 27 -1.57 -0.99 3.28
C LEU A 27 -2.16 -2.00 4.27
N ARG A 28 -2.56 -3.17 3.75
CA ARG A 28 -3.03 -4.31 4.54
C ARG A 28 -2.45 -5.61 4.00
N ALA A 29 -2.30 -6.62 4.86
CA ALA A 29 -1.95 -7.97 4.48
C ALA A 29 -3.02 -8.95 4.96
N GLU A 30 -3.35 -9.92 4.12
CA GLU A 30 -4.31 -10.99 4.39
C GLU A 30 -3.75 -12.33 3.88
N GLY A 31 -4.17 -13.44 4.47
CA GLY A 31 -3.85 -14.78 3.96
C GLY A 31 -4.52 -15.01 2.61
N TYR A 32 -3.86 -15.70 1.69
CA TYR A 32 -4.43 -15.97 0.37
C TYR A 32 -5.38 -17.17 0.40
N THR A 33 -4.99 -18.26 1.07
CA THR A 33 -5.79 -19.47 1.15
C THR A 33 -7.11 -19.21 1.87
N GLY A 34 -8.22 -19.43 1.15
CA GLY A 34 -9.58 -19.24 1.68
C GLY A 34 -10.09 -17.79 1.62
N ALA A 35 -9.28 -16.84 1.18
CA ALA A 35 -9.72 -15.45 1.02
C ALA A 35 -10.78 -15.32 -0.08
N GLN A 36 -11.77 -14.46 0.18
CA GLN A 36 -12.77 -14.06 -0.80
C GLN A 36 -12.34 -12.75 -1.44
N ILE A 37 -11.46 -12.84 -2.42
CA ILE A 37 -10.93 -11.66 -3.13
C ILE A 37 -11.93 -11.26 -4.23
N PRO A 38 -12.42 -10.01 -4.27
CA PRO A 38 -13.45 -9.59 -5.22
C PRO A 38 -12.87 -9.45 -6.64
N ALA A 39 -12.87 -10.54 -7.42
CA ALA A 39 -12.25 -10.61 -8.74
C ALA A 39 -12.73 -9.52 -9.73
N ALA A 40 -14.01 -9.14 -9.66
CA ALA A 40 -14.62 -8.11 -10.50
C ALA A 40 -14.76 -6.74 -9.82
N ALA A 41 -13.96 -6.46 -8.78
CA ALA A 41 -13.90 -5.12 -8.18
C ALA A 41 -13.61 -4.07 -9.27
N GLN A 42 -14.29 -2.92 -9.21
CA GLN A 42 -14.10 -1.80 -10.14
C GLN A 42 -12.88 -0.96 -9.75
N ASN A 43 -12.30 -0.25 -10.72
CA ASN A 43 -11.16 0.66 -10.54
C ASN A 43 -10.00 0.07 -9.72
N THR A 44 -9.78 -1.25 -9.85
CA THR A 44 -8.86 -2.03 -9.06
C THR A 44 -7.78 -2.64 -9.94
N LEU A 45 -6.52 -2.44 -9.56
CA LEU A 45 -5.38 -3.08 -10.19
C LEU A 45 -5.00 -4.33 -9.42
N PHE A 46 -5.10 -5.49 -10.06
CA PHE A 46 -4.60 -6.75 -9.56
C PHE A 46 -3.14 -6.92 -10.01
N LEU A 47 -2.24 -7.14 -9.06
CA LEU A 47 -0.81 -7.27 -9.28
C LEU A 47 -0.31 -8.66 -8.91
N VAL A 48 0.51 -9.22 -9.78
CA VAL A 48 1.22 -10.49 -9.57
C VAL A 48 2.69 -10.37 -9.95
N HIS A 49 3.52 -11.31 -9.52
CA HIS A 49 4.95 -11.27 -9.86
C HIS A 49 5.23 -11.84 -11.25
N THR A 50 4.50 -12.88 -11.67
CA THR A 50 4.81 -13.65 -12.87
C THR A 50 3.71 -13.60 -13.92
N GLN A 51 4.08 -13.82 -15.19
CA GLN A 51 3.12 -13.86 -16.31
C GLN A 51 2.20 -15.07 -16.21
N GLU A 52 2.68 -16.19 -15.66
CA GLU A 52 1.86 -17.40 -15.45
C GLU A 52 0.74 -17.15 -14.42
N GLU A 53 1.06 -16.47 -13.31
CA GLU A 53 0.06 -16.07 -12.32
C GLU A 53 -0.96 -15.10 -12.92
N LYS A 54 -0.50 -14.17 -13.77
CA LYS A 54 -1.37 -13.21 -14.44
C LYS A 54 -2.39 -13.93 -15.31
N ALA A 55 -1.95 -14.87 -16.15
CA ALA A 55 -2.83 -15.66 -17.01
C ALA A 55 -3.86 -16.44 -16.18
N LEU A 56 -3.40 -17.10 -15.10
CA LEU A 56 -4.27 -17.86 -14.20
C LEU A 56 -5.36 -16.99 -13.55
N LEU A 57 -4.99 -15.81 -13.06
CA LEU A 57 -5.95 -14.91 -12.41
C LEU A 57 -6.92 -14.29 -13.42
N ILE A 58 -6.47 -13.96 -14.63
CA ILE A 58 -7.36 -13.48 -15.70
C ILE A 58 -8.42 -14.55 -16.04
N ASP A 59 -8.01 -15.81 -16.17
CA ASP A 59 -8.94 -16.93 -16.43
C ASP A 59 -9.96 -17.13 -15.29
N GLN A 60 -9.59 -16.75 -14.06
CA GLN A 60 -10.49 -16.75 -12.90
C GLN A 60 -11.36 -15.49 -12.79
N GLY A 61 -11.24 -14.55 -13.74
CA GLY A 61 -12.04 -13.32 -13.81
C GLY A 61 -11.48 -12.14 -13.01
N TYR A 62 -10.27 -12.24 -12.45
CA TYR A 62 -9.64 -11.11 -11.77
C TYR A 62 -9.32 -10.00 -12.77
N GLY A 63 -9.70 -8.77 -12.42
CA GLY A 63 -9.51 -7.60 -13.25
C GLY A 63 -10.57 -7.43 -14.34
N ALA A 64 -11.66 -8.21 -14.32
CA ALA A 64 -12.78 -8.08 -15.25
C ALA A 64 -13.75 -6.91 -14.91
N GLY A 65 -13.61 -6.31 -13.73
CA GLY A 65 -14.40 -5.15 -13.33
C GLY A 65 -14.13 -3.92 -14.21
N GLU A 66 -15.11 -3.02 -14.29
CA GLU A 66 -14.95 -1.76 -15.01
C GLU A 66 -13.77 -0.94 -14.43
N GLY A 67 -12.90 -0.44 -15.31
CA GLY A 67 -11.72 0.32 -14.90
C GLY A 67 -10.63 -0.53 -14.21
N SER A 68 -10.77 -1.85 -14.18
CA SER A 68 -9.83 -2.76 -13.53
C SER A 68 -8.94 -3.50 -14.53
N ARG A 69 -7.79 -3.97 -14.04
CA ARG A 69 -6.83 -4.76 -14.84
C ARG A 69 -6.07 -5.73 -13.96
N THR A 70 -5.61 -6.83 -14.56
CA THR A 70 -4.63 -7.73 -13.95
C THR A 70 -3.31 -7.60 -14.70
N LEU A 71 -2.24 -7.20 -14.01
CA LEU A 71 -0.93 -6.96 -14.57
C LEU A 71 0.16 -7.60 -13.72
N THR A 72 1.30 -7.86 -14.33
CA THR A 72 2.52 -8.10 -13.54
C THR A 72 3.00 -6.79 -12.92
N ILE A 73 3.74 -6.88 -11.82
CA ILE A 73 4.34 -5.71 -11.15
C ILE A 73 5.21 -4.88 -12.12
N HIS A 74 5.95 -5.55 -13.01
CA HIS A 74 6.75 -4.87 -14.05
C HIS A 74 5.88 -4.03 -15.00
N GLU A 75 4.78 -4.59 -15.50
CA GLU A 75 3.86 -3.91 -16.42
C GLU A 75 3.14 -2.73 -15.77
N ALA A 76 2.95 -2.78 -14.45
CA ALA A 76 2.29 -1.74 -13.68
C ALA A 76 3.17 -0.54 -13.35
N GLN A 77 4.45 -0.56 -13.72
CA GLN A 77 5.36 0.54 -13.44
C GLN A 77 4.87 1.85 -14.07
N GLY A 78 4.76 2.90 -13.25
CA GLY A 78 4.25 4.21 -13.69
C GLY A 78 2.73 4.33 -13.78
N LEU A 79 1.97 3.25 -13.54
CA LEU A 79 0.51 3.31 -13.49
C LEU A 79 0.01 3.67 -12.10
N THR A 80 -1.18 4.25 -12.02
CA THR A 80 -1.79 4.63 -10.73
C THR A 80 -3.27 4.28 -10.74
N TYR A 81 -3.73 3.67 -9.66
CA TYR A 81 -5.12 3.23 -9.46
C TYR A 81 -5.59 3.63 -8.07
N ASP A 82 -6.90 3.69 -7.85
CA ASP A 82 -7.45 3.98 -6.52
C ASP A 82 -7.18 2.83 -5.56
N SER A 83 -7.48 1.60 -6.01
CA SER A 83 -7.26 0.38 -5.25
C SER A 83 -6.31 -0.58 -5.96
N VAL A 84 -5.44 -1.21 -5.18
CA VAL A 84 -4.50 -2.23 -5.65
C VAL A 84 -4.68 -3.49 -4.82
N ILE A 85 -4.69 -4.65 -5.48
CA ILE A 85 -4.69 -5.95 -4.84
C ILE A 85 -3.47 -6.71 -5.35
N ILE A 86 -2.49 -6.94 -4.47
CA ILE A 86 -1.29 -7.71 -4.79
C ILE A 86 -1.56 -9.15 -4.37
N ILE A 87 -1.40 -10.10 -5.28
CA ILE A 87 -1.64 -11.52 -5.03
C ILE A 87 -0.34 -12.27 -5.24
N ASN A 88 0.09 -13.00 -4.22
CA ASN A 88 1.16 -13.99 -4.31
C ASN A 88 0.57 -15.36 -3.98
N THR A 89 0.37 -16.18 -5.01
CA THR A 89 -0.27 -17.50 -4.87
C THR A 89 0.73 -18.62 -4.58
N LYS A 90 2.04 -18.33 -4.55
CA LYS A 90 3.07 -19.38 -4.54
C LYS A 90 3.57 -19.68 -3.14
N SER A 91 3.54 -20.97 -2.80
CA SER A 91 4.20 -21.55 -1.62
C SER A 91 5.73 -21.62 -1.74
N ARG A 92 6.30 -21.45 -2.95
CA ARG A 92 7.74 -21.48 -3.19
C ARG A 92 8.29 -20.07 -3.43
N LYS A 93 9.26 -19.66 -2.63
CA LYS A 93 9.97 -18.39 -2.78
C LYS A 93 10.73 -18.33 -4.11
N LEU A 94 10.33 -17.43 -5.00
CA LEU A 94 11.08 -17.07 -6.20
C LEU A 94 11.97 -15.86 -5.88
N ALA A 95 13.12 -15.74 -6.56
CA ALA A 95 14.05 -14.63 -6.33
C ALA A 95 13.38 -13.24 -6.53
N ILE A 96 12.42 -13.16 -7.46
CA ILE A 96 11.66 -11.93 -7.74
C ILE A 96 10.81 -11.46 -6.55
N HIS A 97 10.33 -12.35 -5.68
CA HIS A 97 9.55 -11.98 -4.49
C HIS A 97 10.39 -11.18 -3.48
N ASN A 98 11.71 -11.39 -3.47
CA ASN A 98 12.64 -10.64 -2.62
C ASN A 98 13.23 -9.39 -3.30
N SER A 99 12.80 -9.06 -4.52
CA SER A 99 13.29 -7.90 -5.25
C SER A 99 12.72 -6.61 -4.65
N ILE A 100 13.58 -5.80 -4.03
CA ILE A 100 13.20 -4.50 -3.47
C ILE A 100 12.56 -3.57 -4.52
N PRO A 101 13.12 -3.41 -5.74
CA PRO A 101 12.47 -2.58 -6.77
C PRO A 101 11.04 -3.01 -7.08
N HIS A 102 10.76 -4.31 -7.17
CA HIS A 102 9.41 -4.84 -7.41
C HIS A 102 8.46 -4.51 -6.27
N ALA A 103 8.89 -4.78 -5.03
CA ALA A 103 8.09 -4.48 -3.86
C ALA A 103 7.77 -2.99 -3.76
N VAL A 104 8.73 -2.10 -4.06
CA VAL A 104 8.51 -0.65 -4.13
C VAL A 104 7.46 -0.31 -5.18
N VAL A 105 7.54 -0.85 -6.40
CA VAL A 105 6.53 -0.62 -7.43
C VAL A 105 5.17 -1.08 -6.94
N ALA A 106 5.06 -2.32 -6.44
CA ALA A 106 3.81 -2.93 -6.03
C ALA A 106 3.06 -2.12 -4.96
N VAL A 107 3.74 -1.71 -3.88
CA VAL A 107 3.13 -0.99 -2.75
C VAL A 107 2.88 0.50 -3.02
N SER A 108 3.22 1.00 -4.21
CA SER A 108 3.11 2.44 -4.54
C SER A 108 2.19 2.73 -5.72
N ARG A 109 1.45 1.75 -6.25
CA ARG A 109 0.52 1.96 -7.37
C ARG A 109 -0.85 2.48 -6.93
N HIS A 110 -1.23 2.36 -5.66
CA HIS A 110 -2.53 2.79 -5.17
C HIS A 110 -2.52 4.25 -4.72
N THR A 111 -3.70 4.88 -4.75
CA THR A 111 -3.91 6.20 -4.14
C THR A 111 -4.82 6.16 -2.91
N SER A 112 -5.57 5.07 -2.71
CA SER A 112 -6.53 4.91 -1.61
C SER A 112 -6.25 3.66 -0.78
N SER A 113 -6.25 2.47 -1.38
CA SER A 113 -6.06 1.20 -0.65
C SER A 113 -5.17 0.21 -1.40
N CYS A 114 -4.38 -0.56 -0.65
CA CYS A 114 -3.61 -1.67 -1.19
C CYS A 114 -3.63 -2.87 -0.24
N VAL A 115 -4.09 -4.02 -0.73
CA VAL A 115 -4.15 -5.27 0.04
C VAL A 115 -3.19 -6.28 -0.57
N TYR A 116 -2.32 -6.84 0.26
CA TYR A 116 -1.40 -7.91 -0.11
C TYR A 116 -1.92 -9.27 0.39
N TYR A 117 -2.33 -10.13 -0.55
CA TYR A 117 -2.73 -11.50 -0.29
C TYR A 117 -1.55 -12.45 -0.47
N SER A 118 -1.12 -13.08 0.62
CA SER A 118 -0.11 -14.14 0.59
C SER A 118 -0.21 -15.01 1.84
N ASP A 119 0.00 -16.32 1.67
CA ASP A 119 0.16 -17.24 2.80
C ASP A 119 1.58 -17.23 3.37
N ASP A 120 2.57 -16.80 2.58
CA ASP A 120 3.95 -16.56 2.99
C ASP A 120 4.34 -15.12 2.67
N ALA A 121 4.12 -14.24 3.64
CA ALA A 121 4.50 -12.83 3.52
C ALA A 121 5.96 -12.57 3.91
N ASP A 122 6.83 -13.58 4.05
CA ASP A 122 8.26 -13.39 4.33
C ASP A 122 9.07 -13.09 3.05
N ASP A 123 8.63 -12.04 2.36
CA ASP A 123 9.21 -11.50 1.15
C ASP A 123 9.30 -9.96 1.21
N ALA A 124 9.82 -9.32 0.16
CA ALA A 124 10.06 -7.87 0.17
C ALA A 124 8.76 -7.05 0.31
N THR A 125 7.70 -7.46 -0.38
CA THR A 125 6.39 -6.79 -0.31
C THR A 125 5.79 -6.93 1.08
N GLY A 126 5.78 -8.14 1.64
CA GLY A 126 5.26 -8.42 2.96
C GLY A 126 6.00 -7.69 4.07
N ARG A 127 7.32 -7.47 3.94
CA ARG A 127 8.09 -6.62 4.88
C ARG A 127 7.58 -5.19 4.91
N PHE A 128 7.38 -4.55 3.74
CA PHE A 128 6.86 -3.17 3.69
C PHE A 128 5.44 -3.07 4.24
N VAL A 129 4.56 -4.00 3.86
CA VAL A 129 3.18 -4.02 4.33
C VAL A 129 3.11 -4.23 5.84
N ARG A 130 3.86 -5.17 6.41
CA ARG A 130 3.91 -5.39 7.87
C ARG A 130 4.40 -4.17 8.62
N LYS A 131 5.44 -3.49 8.11
CA LYS A 131 5.95 -2.27 8.72
C LYS A 131 4.90 -1.16 8.76
N ALA A 132 4.16 -0.96 7.67
CA ALA A 132 3.05 -0.02 7.63
C ALA A 132 1.97 -0.40 8.66
N MET A 133 1.53 -1.66 8.68
CA MET A 133 0.48 -2.13 9.60
C MET A 133 0.88 -2.04 11.08
N ALA A 134 2.16 -2.21 11.40
CA ALA A 134 2.65 -2.09 12.77
C ALA A 134 2.75 -0.63 13.26
N ALA A 135 2.70 0.34 12.36
CA ALA A 135 2.81 1.75 12.71
C ALA A 135 1.48 2.28 13.27
N THR A 136 1.55 3.06 14.34
CA THR A 136 0.37 3.80 14.82
C THR A 136 0.08 4.99 13.90
N THR A 137 -1.17 5.48 13.91
CA THR A 137 -1.54 6.72 13.22
C THR A 137 -0.60 7.87 13.57
N LYS A 138 -0.24 8.02 14.85
CA LYS A 138 0.69 9.04 15.30
C LYS A 138 2.08 8.89 14.66
N MET A 139 2.63 7.67 14.64
CA MET A 139 3.94 7.42 14.01
C MET A 139 3.95 7.77 12.52
N VAL A 140 2.88 7.41 11.79
CA VAL A 140 2.76 7.73 10.36
C VAL A 140 2.69 9.23 10.13
N ILE A 141 1.87 9.95 10.91
CA ILE A 141 1.75 11.41 10.81
C ILE A 141 3.07 12.10 11.17
N ASP A 142 3.69 11.73 12.30
CA ASP A 142 4.95 12.31 12.76
C ASP A 142 6.07 12.14 11.73
N TYR A 143 6.17 10.96 11.10
CA TYR A 143 7.14 10.70 10.05
C TYR A 143 6.95 11.64 8.85
N ASN A 144 5.71 11.74 8.34
CA ASN A 144 5.42 12.58 7.18
C ASN A 144 5.60 14.07 7.50
N LEU A 145 5.20 14.50 8.71
CA LEU A 145 5.39 15.89 9.16
C LEU A 145 6.88 16.23 9.26
N LYS A 146 7.70 15.35 9.83
CA LYS A 146 9.15 15.55 9.93
C LYS A 146 9.78 15.69 8.54
N ALA A 147 9.39 14.84 7.59
CA ALA A 147 9.87 14.93 6.21
C ALA A 147 9.40 16.21 5.52
N ALA A 148 8.14 16.61 5.67
CA ALA A 148 7.62 17.87 5.12
C ALA A 148 8.39 19.10 5.67
N ILE A 149 8.71 19.12 6.98
CA ILE A 149 9.54 20.16 7.60
C ILE A 149 10.94 20.21 6.97
N GLN A 150 11.58 19.06 6.76
CA GLN A 150 12.90 19.00 6.12
C GLN A 150 12.88 19.57 4.70
N HIS A 151 11.77 19.37 3.99
CA HIS A 151 11.56 19.89 2.63
C HIS A 151 10.99 21.32 2.59
N ARG A 152 10.64 21.91 3.75
CA ARG A 152 9.99 23.23 3.86
C ARG A 152 8.66 23.32 3.08
N ASP A 153 7.90 22.23 3.06
CA ASP A 153 6.57 22.21 2.44
C ASP A 153 5.52 22.75 3.43
N GLU A 154 5.28 24.06 3.38
CA GLU A 154 4.37 24.75 4.29
C GLU A 154 2.92 24.24 4.19
N THR A 155 2.50 23.79 3.00
CA THR A 155 1.12 23.33 2.77
C THR A 155 0.89 22.01 3.50
N VAL A 156 1.72 21.01 3.22
CA VAL A 156 1.62 19.69 3.85
C VAL A 156 1.88 19.78 5.36
N MET A 157 2.81 20.64 5.79
CA MET A 157 3.05 20.89 7.21
C MET A 157 1.79 21.39 7.93
N GLY A 158 1.12 22.40 7.37
CA GLY A 158 -0.09 22.99 7.97
C GLY A 158 -1.21 21.95 8.12
N GLU A 159 -1.47 21.19 7.06
CA GLU A 159 -2.50 20.15 7.05
C GLU A 159 -2.20 19.02 8.06
N LEU A 160 -0.95 18.58 8.16
CA LEU A 160 -0.55 17.53 9.11
C LEU A 160 -0.58 17.99 10.57
N LEU A 161 -0.25 19.26 10.85
CA LEU A 161 -0.38 19.84 12.19
C LEU A 161 -1.86 19.92 12.61
N GLN A 162 -2.74 20.31 11.70
CA GLN A 162 -4.19 20.30 11.95
C GLN A 162 -4.71 18.88 12.22
N LEU A 163 -4.30 17.92 11.38
CA LEU A 163 -4.65 16.51 11.57
C LEU A 163 -4.18 15.99 12.93
N ALA A 164 -2.91 16.22 13.30
CA ALA A 164 -2.36 15.79 14.58
C ALA A 164 -3.12 16.38 15.78
N SER A 165 -3.50 17.66 15.70
CA SER A 165 -4.27 18.34 16.75
C SER A 165 -5.67 17.73 16.93
N SER A 166 -6.33 17.36 15.82
CA SER A 166 -7.67 16.74 15.85
C SER A 166 -7.69 15.40 16.59
N LEU A 167 -6.58 14.65 16.55
CA LEU A 167 -6.45 13.35 17.22
C LEU A 167 -6.26 13.49 18.74
N VAL A 168 -5.76 14.64 19.22
CA VAL A 168 -5.60 14.92 20.65
C VAL A 168 -6.90 15.45 21.27
N GLY A 169 -7.70 16.21 20.53
CA GLY A 169 -8.95 16.82 21.01
C GLY A 169 -10.14 15.86 21.15
N GLY A 170 -10.09 14.66 20.55
CA GLY A 170 -11.18 13.68 20.59
C GLY A 170 -11.27 12.83 21.87
N GLY A 171 -10.35 12.99 22.82
CA GLY A 171 -10.23 12.16 24.02
C GLY A 171 -11.01 12.63 25.26
N SER A 172 -11.71 13.78 25.20
CA SER A 172 -12.43 14.35 26.34
C SER A 172 -13.93 14.46 26.06
N GLY A 173 -14.65 13.36 26.21
CA GLY A 173 -16.10 13.31 25.96
C GLY A 173 -16.76 12.02 26.42
N GLY A 174 -16.49 11.61 27.66
CA GLY A 174 -17.13 10.47 28.29
C GLY A 174 -17.05 10.62 29.80
N SER A 175 -18.02 11.33 30.37
CA SER A 175 -18.36 11.32 31.79
C SER A 175 -19.70 10.62 31.95
#